data_AF-A0A1H1KK75-F1
#
_entry.id   AF-A0A1H1KK75-F1
#
_cell.length_a   1.000
_cell.length_b   1.000
_cell.length_c   1.000
_cell.angle_alpha   90.00
_cell.angle_beta   90.00
_cell.angle_gamma   90.00
#
_symmetry.space_group_name_H-M   'P 1'
#
loop_
_entity.id
_entity.type
_entity.pdbx_description
1 polymer ?
#
loop_
_entity_poly.entity_id
_entity_poly.type
_entity_poly.pdbx_seq_one_letter_code
_entity_poly.pdbx_strand_id
1 'polypeptide(L)'
;MSDDPLALAALYRAGLGSKWETMTEAAVAMAAVGVRASKNRIVQAVAVSEFPTEILALFASVGMVNRTARELIRARNEQGIADMVARSASLNPAGKSRSEILAHVCNTRSTSGYRRTYTGESPLALNERYVQGCRSGLWSTVRQAADAMGMSHSRLTMASAIAALPQELLNALPTGGLTFETGRALVDLVALRGEKVIREEAISVQNIVPRLSPQRLLSRLIGIDCSPVQVKVRRGKKKNGRSGGLFVELYLDPSDPESESRLETLVGLVNLEFGSGSKVGSAAIVPRDERLRPYLAQKQRLDRPAPLSRLSVPPHLSGSAGTNRDTAMPPVGIDDDRAALERWLSEYTSPATKNRYQNELERLLLWALFAKGKPLSSIDVNDANEYINRFTLDPQPSSVWVMRGRRSRDEPTWRPFRGPLSDESRQKALHIVKKCFNDLIAHRYLVANPFQNVKVNHQPGIRLENEYTELHEDSGA
;
A
#
# COMPACT_ATOMS: atom_id res chain seq x y z
N MET A 1 -16.95 18.85 24.51
CA MET A 1 -16.86 18.33 25.89
C MET A 1 -15.92 17.13 26.07
N SER A 2 -15.63 16.31 25.05
CA SER A 2 -14.89 15.03 25.24
C SER A 2 -13.47 15.13 25.82
N ASP A 3 -12.82 16.31 25.83
CA ASP A 3 -11.42 16.45 26.24
C ASP A 3 -11.13 17.32 27.47
N ASP A 4 -12.16 17.84 28.13
CA ASP A 4 -12.00 18.64 29.35
C ASP A 4 -11.89 17.74 30.60
N PRO A 5 -10.74 17.75 31.31
CA PRO A 5 -10.55 16.94 32.50
C PRO A 5 -11.43 17.39 33.69
N LEU A 6 -11.81 18.66 33.81
CA LEU A 6 -12.66 19.10 34.93
C LEU A 6 -14.10 18.61 34.75
N ALA A 7 -14.64 18.73 33.54
CA ALA A 7 -15.95 18.18 33.20
C ALA A 7 -15.99 16.66 33.43
N LEU A 8 -14.92 15.95 33.07
CA LEU A 8 -14.82 14.50 33.31
C LEU A 8 -14.76 14.15 34.81
N ALA A 9 -14.04 14.93 35.62
CA ALA A 9 -14.00 14.74 37.06
C ALA A 9 -15.36 14.99 37.73
N ALA A 10 -16.06 16.05 37.32
CA ALA A 10 -17.41 16.35 37.77
C ALA A 10 -18.39 15.22 37.41
N LEU A 11 -18.32 14.73 36.17
CA LEU A 11 -19.13 13.59 35.72
C LEU A 11 -18.86 12.34 36.55
N TYR A 12 -17.60 12.02 36.83
CA TYR A 12 -17.23 10.88 37.68
C TYR A 12 -17.81 11.02 39.09
N ARG A 13 -17.65 12.19 39.73
CA ARG A 13 -18.16 12.44 41.08
C ARG A 13 -19.68 12.36 41.16
N ALA A 14 -20.39 12.85 40.14
CA ALA A 14 -21.85 12.83 40.11
C ALA A 14 -22.44 11.40 40.09
N GLY A 15 -21.74 10.43 39.49
CA GLY A 15 -22.19 9.03 39.46
C GLY A 15 -21.60 8.15 40.57
N LEU A 16 -20.67 8.67 41.38
CA LEU A 16 -20.03 7.88 42.43
C LEU A 16 -21.03 7.58 43.56
N GLY A 17 -21.20 6.29 43.88
CA GLY A 17 -22.16 5.82 44.89
C GLY A 17 -23.60 5.68 44.38
N SER A 18 -23.87 5.95 43.10
CA SER A 18 -25.20 5.79 42.49
C SER A 18 -25.19 5.00 41.18
N LYS A 19 -24.22 5.27 40.30
CA LYS A 19 -24.05 4.62 38.99
C LYS A 19 -22.82 3.71 38.93
N TRP A 20 -21.84 3.94 39.80
CA TRP A 20 -20.62 3.14 39.95
C TRP A 20 -20.04 3.33 41.35
N GLU A 21 -19.32 2.33 41.84
CA GLU A 21 -18.58 2.40 43.10
C GLU A 21 -17.08 2.60 42.85
N THR A 22 -16.57 2.10 41.72
CA THR A 22 -15.15 2.18 41.37
C THR A 22 -14.88 2.99 40.09
N MET A 23 -13.67 3.57 39.98
CA MET A 23 -13.23 4.24 38.75
C MET A 23 -13.17 3.29 37.53
N THR A 24 -13.02 1.99 37.76
CA THR A 24 -13.03 0.99 36.69
C THR A 24 -14.44 0.79 36.15
N GLU A 25 -15.43 0.66 37.03
CA GLU A 25 -16.86 0.62 36.65
C GLU A 25 -17.30 1.90 35.96
N ALA A 26 -16.89 3.06 36.48
CA ALA A 26 -17.16 4.34 35.87
C ALA A 26 -16.65 4.42 34.43
N ALA A 27 -15.41 3.94 34.18
CA ALA A 27 -14.84 3.91 32.83
C ALA A 27 -15.66 3.02 31.87
N VAL A 28 -16.13 1.86 32.34
CA VAL A 28 -16.97 0.95 31.55
C VAL A 28 -18.35 1.57 31.27
N ALA A 29 -19.00 2.11 32.29
CA ALA A 29 -20.31 2.74 32.19
C ALA A 29 -20.28 3.99 31.26
N MET A 30 -19.25 4.82 31.39
CA MET A 30 -19.04 5.98 30.52
C MET A 30 -18.78 5.57 29.06
N ALA A 31 -18.01 4.50 28.84
CA ALA A 31 -17.77 3.97 27.50
C ALA A 31 -19.06 3.47 26.82
N ALA A 32 -19.99 2.87 27.58
CA ALA A 32 -21.28 2.41 27.06
C ALA A 32 -22.17 3.55 26.51
N VAL A 33 -21.98 4.78 27.02
CA VAL A 33 -22.71 5.99 26.57
C VAL A 33 -21.84 6.85 25.62
N GLY A 34 -20.74 6.30 25.11
CA GLY A 34 -19.90 6.94 24.09
C GLY A 34 -18.87 7.94 24.63
N VAL A 35 -18.70 8.05 25.96
CA VAL A 35 -17.66 8.90 26.56
C VAL A 35 -16.34 8.13 26.66
N ARG A 36 -15.32 8.60 25.93
CA ARG A 36 -13.97 7.98 25.90
C ARG A 36 -13.17 8.29 27.18
N ALA A 37 -13.51 7.63 28.29
CA ALA A 37 -12.88 7.82 29.59
C ALA A 37 -12.25 6.52 30.14
N SER A 38 -10.96 6.30 29.89
CA SER A 38 -10.22 5.20 30.55
C SER A 38 -10.06 5.44 32.06
N LYS A 39 -9.88 4.38 32.86
CA LYS A 39 -9.57 4.49 34.30
C LYS A 39 -8.46 5.50 34.61
N ASN A 40 -7.31 5.41 33.92
CA ASN A 40 -6.18 6.33 34.12
C ASN A 40 -6.54 7.79 33.82
N ARG A 41 -7.43 8.01 32.85
CA ARG A 41 -7.91 9.34 32.49
C ARG A 41 -8.84 9.92 33.55
N ILE A 42 -9.69 9.07 34.17
CA ILE A 42 -10.53 9.46 35.30
C ILE A 42 -9.66 9.79 36.52
N VAL A 43 -8.64 8.97 36.82
CA VAL A 43 -7.66 9.25 37.89
C VAL A 43 -7.00 10.60 37.69
N GLN A 44 -6.53 10.90 36.48
CA GLN A 44 -5.91 12.19 36.15
C GLN A 44 -6.89 13.36 36.25
N ALA A 45 -8.13 13.17 35.79
CA ALA A 45 -9.19 14.18 35.89
C ALA A 45 -9.51 14.52 37.36
N VAL A 46 -9.71 13.51 38.21
CA VAL A 46 -9.96 13.71 39.64
C VAL A 46 -8.78 14.41 40.30
N ALA A 47 -7.55 13.92 40.07
CA ALA A 47 -6.35 14.52 40.65
C ALA A 47 -6.12 15.97 40.23
N VAL A 48 -6.43 16.36 38.99
CA VAL A 48 -6.29 17.77 38.56
C VAL A 48 -7.40 18.66 39.11
N SER A 49 -8.60 18.11 39.31
CA SER A 49 -9.73 18.88 39.86
C SER A 49 -9.57 19.26 41.33
N GLU A 50 -8.58 18.68 42.02
CA GLU A 50 -8.20 18.98 43.40
C GLU A 50 -7.13 20.08 43.49
N PHE A 51 -6.70 20.64 42.36
CA PHE A 51 -5.75 21.75 42.36
C PHE A 51 -6.39 23.02 42.93
N PRO A 52 -5.60 23.89 43.58
CA PRO A 52 -6.06 25.20 44.05
C PRO A 52 -6.71 26.01 42.92
N THR A 53 -7.75 26.77 43.28
CA THR A 53 -8.55 27.55 42.33
C THR A 53 -7.72 28.61 41.62
N GLU A 54 -6.68 29.12 42.25
CA GLU A 54 -5.71 30.07 41.69
C GLU A 54 -5.02 29.51 40.44
N ILE A 55 -4.72 28.20 40.42
CA ILE A 55 -4.11 27.54 39.27
C ILE A 55 -5.17 27.22 38.21
N LEU A 56 -6.33 26.71 38.63
CA LEU A 56 -7.40 26.32 37.71
C LEU A 56 -7.99 27.52 36.97
N ALA A 57 -8.14 28.66 37.64
CA ALA A 57 -8.69 29.90 37.08
C ALA A 57 -7.86 30.45 35.92
N LEU A 58 -6.54 30.22 35.90
CA LEU A 58 -5.67 30.62 34.80
C LEU A 58 -6.09 29.99 33.46
N PHE A 59 -6.73 28.83 33.48
CA PHE A 59 -7.15 28.12 32.28
C PHE A 59 -8.62 28.33 31.92
N ALA A 60 -9.36 29.18 32.65
CA ALA A 60 -10.80 29.36 32.43
C ALA A 60 -11.14 29.83 31.01
N SER A 61 -10.35 30.75 30.44
CA SER A 61 -10.58 31.28 29.09
C SER A 61 -10.07 30.36 27.98
N VAL A 62 -8.91 29.73 28.19
CA VAL A 62 -8.25 28.91 27.15
C VAL A 62 -8.73 27.45 27.19
N GLY A 63 -9.34 27.02 28.29
CA GLY A 63 -9.76 25.64 28.54
C GLY A 63 -8.58 24.70 28.83
N MET A 64 -8.86 23.60 29.55
CA MET A 64 -7.88 22.55 29.84
C MET A 64 -8.09 21.32 28.97
N VAL A 65 -7.00 20.61 28.72
CA VAL A 65 -7.00 19.31 28.03
C VAL A 65 -6.22 18.30 28.86
N ASN A 66 -6.43 17.00 28.64
CA ASN A 66 -5.78 15.96 29.45
C ASN A 66 -4.23 16.06 29.47
N ARG A 67 -3.60 16.59 28.41
CA ARG A 67 -2.16 16.87 28.43
C ARG A 67 -1.78 17.91 29.50
N THR A 68 -2.53 19.01 29.60
CA THR A 68 -2.35 20.03 30.64
C THR A 68 -2.47 19.43 32.03
N ALA A 69 -3.49 18.59 32.25
CA ALA A 69 -3.68 17.92 33.54
C ALA A 69 -2.48 17.07 33.94
N ARG A 70 -1.92 16.29 33.01
CA ARG A 70 -0.72 15.49 33.27
C ARG A 70 0.50 16.33 33.64
N GLU A 71 0.73 17.44 32.93
CA GLU A 71 1.87 18.33 33.23
C GLU A 71 1.72 19.01 34.60
N LEU A 72 0.49 19.42 34.97
CA LEU A 72 0.21 19.99 36.30
C LEU A 72 0.44 18.97 37.42
N ILE A 73 -0.09 17.75 37.27
CA ILE A 73 0.09 16.66 38.25
C ILE A 73 1.57 16.32 38.41
N ARG A 74 2.30 16.26 37.29
CA ARG A 74 3.74 16.03 37.28
C ARG A 74 4.48 17.15 38.02
N ALA A 75 4.22 18.41 37.68
CA ALA A 75 4.86 19.57 38.31
C ALA A 75 4.56 19.63 39.82
N ARG A 76 3.33 19.30 40.24
CA ARG A 76 2.97 19.18 41.67
C ARG A 76 3.85 18.14 42.38
N ASN A 77 4.04 16.98 41.76
CA ASN A 77 4.83 15.91 42.35
C ASN A 77 6.34 16.23 42.38
N GLU A 78 6.84 17.00 41.41
CA GLU A 78 8.27 17.36 41.30
C GLU A 78 8.65 18.61 42.11
N GLN A 79 7.75 19.59 42.22
CA GLN A 79 8.06 20.94 42.73
C GLN A 79 7.19 21.35 43.92
N GLY A 80 6.15 20.57 44.25
CA GLY A 80 5.20 20.93 45.30
C GLY A 80 4.13 21.94 44.84
N ILE A 81 2.96 21.87 45.47
CA ILE A 81 1.81 22.69 45.08
C ILE A 81 1.95 24.17 45.51
N ALA A 82 2.62 24.44 46.63
CA ALA A 82 2.81 25.79 47.16
C ALA A 82 3.62 26.68 46.21
N ASP A 83 4.71 26.15 45.67
CA ASP A 83 5.56 26.85 44.71
C ASP A 83 4.83 27.15 43.40
N MET A 84 3.96 26.24 42.96
CA MET A 84 3.09 26.45 41.79
C MET A 84 2.07 27.56 42.03
N VAL A 85 1.45 27.63 43.22
CA VAL A 85 0.52 28.70 43.59
C VAL A 85 1.24 30.06 43.62
N ALA A 86 2.43 30.13 44.24
CA ALA A 86 3.22 31.36 44.31
C ALA A 86 3.53 31.93 42.91
N ARG A 87 3.92 31.06 41.96
CA ARG A 87 4.14 31.47 40.56
C ARG A 87 2.86 31.88 39.85
N SER A 88 1.75 31.21 40.14
CA SER A 88 0.44 31.49 39.53
C SER A 88 -0.09 32.88 39.91
N ALA A 89 0.15 33.32 41.16
CA ALA A 89 -0.27 34.63 41.64
C ALA A 89 0.34 35.81 40.83
N SER A 90 1.53 35.62 40.26
CA SER A 90 2.22 36.64 39.45
C SER A 90 1.79 36.68 37.98
N LEU A 91 0.93 35.77 37.54
CA LEU A 91 0.62 35.58 36.12
C LEU A 91 -0.70 36.21 35.70
N ASN A 92 -0.66 37.17 34.78
CA ASN A 92 -1.85 37.58 34.02
C ASN A 92 -2.10 36.58 32.86
N PRO A 93 -3.23 35.85 32.82
CA PRO A 93 -3.54 34.89 31.76
C PRO A 93 -4.11 35.54 30.48
N ALA A 94 -4.51 36.82 30.52
CA ALA A 94 -5.09 37.49 29.35
C ALA A 94 -4.11 37.53 28.16
N GLY A 95 -4.56 37.09 26.99
CA GLY A 95 -3.76 37.03 25.77
C GLY A 95 -2.70 35.91 25.74
N LYS A 96 -2.51 35.15 26.82
CA LYS A 96 -1.55 34.05 26.88
C LYS A 96 -2.17 32.74 26.44
N SER A 97 -1.42 31.96 25.68
CA SER A 97 -1.79 30.60 25.31
C SER A 97 -1.67 29.65 26.50
N ARG A 98 -2.44 28.55 26.44
CA ARG A 98 -2.39 27.44 27.42
C ARG A 98 -0.97 26.95 27.70
N SER A 99 -0.09 26.98 26.69
CA SER A 99 1.29 26.52 26.86
C SER A 99 2.18 27.52 27.56
N GLU A 100 1.96 28.82 27.37
CA GLU A 100 2.68 29.88 28.07
C GLU A 100 2.26 29.93 29.54
N ILE A 101 0.97 29.73 29.80
CA ILE A 101 0.43 29.59 31.16
C ILE A 101 1.07 28.38 31.85
N LEU A 102 1.10 27.21 31.20
CA LEU A 102 1.77 26.00 31.72
C LEU A 102 3.27 26.21 31.94
N ALA A 103 3.96 26.87 31.00
CA ALA A 103 5.40 27.13 31.12
C ALA A 103 5.71 27.94 32.39
N HIS A 104 4.93 28.99 32.63
CA HIS A 104 5.07 29.84 33.81
C HIS A 104 4.73 29.10 35.11
N VAL A 105 3.56 28.46 35.18
CA VAL A 105 3.09 27.78 36.41
C VAL A 105 3.97 26.59 36.77
N CYS A 106 4.37 25.78 35.78
CA CYS A 106 5.21 24.61 36.00
C CYS A 106 6.71 24.94 36.05
N ASN A 107 7.10 26.22 36.01
CA ASN A 107 8.50 26.67 35.94
C ASN A 107 9.32 25.91 34.88
N THR A 108 8.69 25.67 33.72
CA THR A 108 9.36 25.06 32.57
C THR A 108 9.69 26.16 31.58
N ARG A 109 10.94 26.19 31.06
CA ARG A 109 11.29 27.12 29.98
C ARG A 109 10.21 27.01 28.89
N SER A 110 9.65 28.13 28.44
CA SER A 110 8.62 28.16 27.39
C SER A 110 9.18 27.60 26.10
N THR A 111 9.16 26.27 25.99
CA THR A 111 9.52 25.54 24.77
C THR A 111 8.41 25.64 23.74
N SER A 112 7.24 26.22 24.07
CA SER A 112 6.05 26.16 23.22
C SER A 112 6.01 27.24 22.14
N GLY A 113 6.51 28.45 22.41
CA GLY A 113 6.64 29.49 21.37
C GLY A 113 7.60 29.04 20.26
N TYR A 114 8.77 28.54 20.67
CA TYR A 114 9.79 27.97 19.77
C TYR A 114 9.31 26.65 19.12
N ARG A 115 8.64 25.73 19.85
CA ARG A 115 8.10 24.50 19.24
C ARG A 115 7.13 24.78 18.10
N ARG A 116 6.25 25.79 18.23
CA ARG A 116 5.28 26.12 17.16
C ARG A 116 5.94 26.78 15.95
N THR A 117 6.99 27.59 16.14
CA THR A 117 7.71 28.23 15.02
C THR A 117 8.45 27.21 14.15
N TYR A 118 8.98 26.12 14.72
CA TYR A 118 9.82 25.15 13.99
C TYR A 118 9.10 23.89 13.49
N THR A 119 7.89 23.60 13.98
CA THR A 119 7.16 22.37 13.60
C THR A 119 6.73 22.32 12.13
N GLY A 120 6.82 23.43 11.39
CA GLY A 120 6.49 23.52 9.96
C GLY A 120 7.65 23.94 9.05
N GLU A 121 8.87 24.14 9.56
CA GLU A 121 10.00 24.55 8.73
C GLU A 121 10.53 23.40 7.87
N SER A 122 10.93 23.73 6.64
CA SER A 122 11.59 22.79 5.74
C SER A 122 12.96 22.39 6.30
N PRO A 123 13.47 21.19 5.97
CA PRO A 123 14.80 20.76 6.41
C PRO A 123 15.91 21.76 6.05
N LEU A 124 15.83 22.38 4.87
CA LEU A 124 16.83 23.36 4.40
C LEU A 124 16.77 24.67 5.20
N ALA A 125 15.56 25.21 5.43
CA ALA A 125 15.38 26.42 6.22
C ALA A 125 15.86 26.21 7.67
N LEU A 126 15.60 25.03 8.23
CA LEU A 126 16.07 24.68 9.56
C LEU A 126 17.61 24.61 9.62
N ASN A 127 18.25 23.99 8.63
CA ASN A 127 19.71 23.91 8.57
C ASN A 127 20.35 25.28 8.33
N GLU A 128 19.79 26.12 7.46
CA GLU A 128 20.28 27.47 7.20
C GLU A 128 20.33 28.29 8.48
N ARG A 129 19.26 28.24 9.28
CA ARG A 129 19.23 28.91 10.58
C ARG A 129 20.24 28.33 11.56
N TYR A 130 20.40 27.01 11.60
CA TYR A 130 21.45 26.37 12.39
C TYR A 130 22.85 26.90 12.03
N VAL A 131 23.17 26.92 10.74
CA VAL A 131 24.45 27.44 10.22
C VAL A 131 24.61 28.92 10.56
N GLN A 132 23.55 29.73 10.43
CA GLN A 132 23.58 31.15 10.77
C GLN A 132 23.86 31.37 12.27
N GLY A 133 23.24 30.60 13.16
CA GLY A 133 23.49 30.68 14.61
C GLY A 133 24.88 30.18 15.01
N CYS A 134 25.45 29.22 14.29
CA CYS A 134 26.86 28.86 14.46
C CYS A 134 27.79 30.00 14.01
N ARG A 135 27.52 30.62 12.86
CA ARG A 135 28.33 31.76 12.34
C ARG A 135 28.28 32.98 13.25
N SER A 136 27.15 33.24 13.90
CA SER A 136 27.00 34.35 14.85
C SER A 136 27.49 34.03 16.27
N GLY A 137 28.00 32.82 16.51
CA GLY A 137 28.50 32.39 17.82
C GLY A 137 27.41 32.07 18.86
N LEU A 138 26.13 32.04 18.46
CA LEU A 138 25.02 31.66 19.35
C LEU A 138 25.10 30.20 19.80
N TRP A 139 25.62 29.33 18.94
CA TRP A 139 25.80 27.90 19.23
C TRP A 139 27.19 27.43 18.83
N SER A 140 27.79 26.65 19.71
CA SER A 140 29.09 25.99 19.50
C SER A 140 28.94 24.52 19.10
N THR A 141 27.81 23.89 19.43
CA THR A 141 27.54 22.47 19.13
C THR A 141 26.10 22.26 18.64
N VAL A 142 25.90 21.21 17.82
CA VAL A 142 24.57 20.80 17.33
C VAL A 142 23.62 20.52 18.51
N ARG A 143 24.12 19.95 19.61
CA ARG A 143 23.32 19.63 20.80
C ARG A 143 22.81 20.90 21.49
N GLN A 144 23.68 21.88 21.67
CA GLN A 144 23.32 23.18 22.22
C GLN A 144 22.26 23.89 21.35
N ALA A 145 22.41 23.83 20.03
CA ALA A 145 21.42 24.38 19.10
C ALA A 145 20.07 23.67 19.19
N ALA A 146 20.06 22.33 19.21
CA ALA A 146 18.84 21.54 19.32
C ALA A 146 18.08 21.80 20.63
N ASP A 147 18.81 21.90 21.76
CA ASP A 147 18.24 22.22 23.06
C ASP A 147 17.65 23.64 23.09
N ALA A 148 18.36 24.61 22.51
CA ALA A 148 17.88 25.99 22.38
C ALA A 148 16.65 26.11 21.47
N MET A 149 16.60 25.34 20.39
CA MET A 149 15.48 25.28 19.45
C MET A 149 14.31 24.39 19.94
N GLY A 150 14.48 23.65 21.04
CA GLY A 150 13.44 22.80 21.61
C GLY A 150 13.10 21.57 20.75
N MET A 151 14.07 21.04 19.99
CA MET A 151 13.90 19.88 19.12
C MET A 151 14.90 18.76 19.41
N SER A 152 14.68 17.58 18.83
CA SER A 152 15.63 16.47 19.00
C SER A 152 16.94 16.74 18.25
N HIS A 153 18.06 16.37 18.87
CA HIS A 153 19.37 16.41 18.23
C HIS A 153 19.35 15.71 16.85
N SER A 154 18.72 14.54 16.75
CA SER A 154 18.59 13.78 15.50
C SER A 154 17.84 14.52 14.39
N ARG A 155 16.94 15.45 14.73
CA ARG A 155 16.22 16.25 13.72
C ARG A 155 17.16 17.29 13.12
N LEU A 156 17.99 17.93 13.93
CA LEU A 156 18.94 18.94 13.47
C LEU A 156 20.07 18.32 12.66
N THR A 157 20.62 17.18 13.11
CA THR A 157 21.62 16.44 12.34
C THR A 157 21.07 15.95 10.99
N MET A 158 19.81 15.50 10.97
CA MET A 158 19.15 15.10 9.72
C MET A 158 18.94 16.29 8.79
N ALA A 159 18.58 17.47 9.31
CA ALA A 159 18.48 18.68 8.51
C ALA A 159 19.81 19.06 7.84
N SER A 160 20.92 18.95 8.59
CA SER A 160 22.27 19.17 8.04
C SER A 160 22.67 18.13 7.00
N ALA A 161 22.34 16.86 7.22
CA ALA A 161 22.59 15.80 6.25
C ALA A 161 21.79 16.02 4.95
N ILE A 162 20.52 16.41 5.05
CA ILE A 162 19.68 16.74 3.90
C ILE A 162 20.24 17.94 3.12
N ALA A 163 20.73 18.97 3.82
CA ALA A 163 21.33 20.14 3.18
C ALA A 163 22.68 19.85 2.51
N ALA A 164 23.36 18.76 2.88
CA ALA A 164 24.60 18.31 2.27
C ALA A 164 24.40 17.42 1.03
N LEU A 165 23.14 17.11 0.65
CA LEU A 165 22.84 16.38 -0.57
C LEU A 165 23.31 17.15 -1.82
N PRO A 166 23.63 16.45 -2.93
CA PRO A 166 24.01 17.09 -4.19
C PRO A 166 23.00 18.14 -4.63
N GLN A 167 23.48 19.32 -5.04
CA GLN A 167 22.61 20.44 -5.42
C GLN A 167 21.75 20.09 -6.64
N GLU A 168 22.28 19.29 -7.57
CA GLU A 168 21.54 18.77 -8.71
C GLU A 168 20.35 17.92 -8.28
N LEU A 169 20.51 17.12 -7.22
CA LEU A 169 19.41 16.35 -6.65
C LEU A 169 18.36 17.25 -5.99
N LEU A 170 18.79 18.25 -5.23
CA LEU A 170 17.89 19.20 -4.59
C LEU A 170 17.09 20.02 -5.61
N ASN A 171 17.71 20.40 -6.73
CA ASN A 171 17.07 21.15 -7.82
C ASN A 171 16.08 20.31 -8.64
N ALA A 172 16.28 18.99 -8.71
CA ALA A 172 15.36 18.07 -9.38
C ALA A 172 14.03 17.88 -8.63
N LEU A 173 13.99 18.21 -7.33
CA LEU A 173 12.79 18.01 -6.51
C LEU A 173 11.68 19.02 -6.87
N PRO A 174 10.41 18.58 -6.89
CA PRO A 174 9.28 19.50 -7.03
C PRO A 174 9.15 20.40 -5.80
N THR A 175 8.58 21.59 -5.99
CA THR A 175 8.33 22.56 -4.90
C THR A 175 7.50 21.93 -3.79
N GLY A 176 8.00 21.98 -2.55
CA GLY A 176 7.35 21.35 -1.39
C GLY A 176 7.57 19.83 -1.26
N GLY A 177 8.32 19.19 -2.17
CA GLY A 177 8.62 17.76 -2.12
C GLY A 177 9.69 17.35 -1.11
N LEU A 178 10.41 18.32 -0.53
CA LEU A 178 11.48 18.07 0.45
C LEU A 178 10.96 18.18 1.89
N THR A 179 10.57 17.04 2.45
CA THR A 179 10.23 16.87 3.86
C THR A 179 11.37 16.14 4.59
N PHE A 180 11.28 15.99 5.91
CA PHE A 180 12.25 15.18 6.67
C PHE A 180 12.20 13.70 6.29
N GLU A 181 11.03 13.21 5.89
CA GLU A 181 10.84 11.82 5.48
C GLU A 181 11.47 11.59 4.10
N THR A 182 11.14 12.42 3.11
CA THR A 182 11.72 12.31 1.78
C THR A 182 13.22 12.62 1.79
N GLY A 183 13.66 13.61 2.58
CA GLY A 183 15.07 13.93 2.74
C GLY A 183 15.89 12.81 3.37
N ARG A 184 15.35 12.10 4.37
CA ARG A 184 16.02 10.91 4.94
C ARG A 184 16.19 9.83 3.88
N ALA A 185 15.12 9.52 3.14
CA ALA A 185 15.19 8.52 2.07
C ALA A 185 16.24 8.87 1.01
N LEU A 186 16.42 10.16 0.68
CA LEU A 186 17.45 10.61 -0.25
C LEU A 186 18.88 10.50 0.31
N VAL A 187 19.09 10.84 1.59
CA VAL A 187 20.39 10.65 2.27
C VAL A 187 20.78 9.18 2.29
N ASP A 188 19.85 8.31 2.65
CA ASP A 188 20.03 6.86 2.67
C ASP A 188 20.35 6.33 1.26
N LEU A 189 19.66 6.85 0.24
CA LEU A 189 19.89 6.48 -1.16
C LEU A 189 21.28 6.91 -1.67
N VAL A 190 21.73 8.13 -1.33
CA VAL A 190 23.08 8.61 -1.68
C VAL A 190 24.15 7.76 -0.99
N ALA A 191 23.95 7.39 0.27
CA ALA A 191 24.87 6.52 0.98
C ALA A 191 24.97 5.12 0.35
N LEU A 192 23.87 4.60 -0.20
CA LEU A 192 23.81 3.28 -0.83
C LEU A 192 24.35 3.25 -2.27
N ARG A 193 23.95 4.20 -3.12
CA ARG A 193 24.30 4.19 -4.57
C ARG A 193 25.55 5.01 -4.89
N GLY A 194 26.04 5.78 -3.94
CA GLY A 194 27.15 6.70 -4.12
C GLY A 194 26.72 8.02 -4.75
N GLU A 195 27.41 9.09 -4.35
CA GLU A 195 27.07 10.46 -4.72
C GLU A 195 27.14 10.72 -6.24
N LYS A 196 28.16 10.16 -6.91
CA LYS A 196 28.38 10.36 -8.35
C LYS A 196 27.20 9.85 -9.19
N VAL A 197 26.74 8.63 -8.90
CA VAL A 197 25.63 7.98 -9.62
C VAL A 197 24.33 8.75 -9.44
N ILE A 198 24.05 9.18 -8.20
CA ILE A 198 22.85 9.97 -7.91
C ILE A 198 22.89 11.34 -8.57
N ARG A 199 24.06 11.98 -8.65
CA ARG A 199 24.23 13.27 -9.33
C ARG A 199 23.93 13.15 -10.83
N GLU A 200 24.50 12.14 -11.50
CA GLU A 200 24.28 11.89 -12.93
C GLU A 200 22.79 11.63 -13.22
N GLU A 201 22.12 10.81 -12.40
CA GLU A 201 20.69 10.54 -12.56
C GLU A 201 19.83 11.77 -12.24
N ALA A 202 20.19 12.58 -11.24
CA ALA A 202 19.47 13.82 -10.95
C ALA A 202 19.53 14.80 -12.14
N ILE A 203 20.68 14.92 -12.80
CA ILE A 203 20.85 15.74 -14.01
C ILE A 203 19.99 15.20 -15.15
N SER A 204 19.92 13.87 -15.33
CA SER A 204 19.10 13.26 -16.39
C SER A 204 17.61 13.58 -16.22
N VAL A 205 17.13 13.63 -14.97
CA VAL A 205 15.72 13.87 -14.65
C VAL A 205 15.32 15.34 -14.72
N GLN A 206 16.24 16.28 -14.49
CA GLN A 206 15.95 17.73 -14.57
C GLN A 206 15.44 18.17 -15.95
N ASN A 207 15.83 17.47 -17.01
CA ASN A 207 15.47 17.79 -18.39
C ASN A 207 14.13 17.17 -18.84
N ILE A 208 13.46 16.39 -17.98
CA ILE A 208 12.19 15.73 -18.30
C ILE A 208 11.02 16.71 -18.10
N VAL A 209 10.25 16.93 -19.18
CA VAL A 209 9.05 17.79 -19.17
C VAL A 209 7.81 16.96 -19.53
N PRO A 210 6.75 16.94 -18.69
CA PRO A 210 6.59 17.66 -17.41
C PRO A 210 7.43 17.06 -16.27
N ARG A 211 7.74 17.89 -15.24
CA ARG A 211 8.52 17.45 -14.06
C ARG A 211 7.88 16.22 -13.39
N LEU A 212 8.72 15.27 -12.98
CA LEU A 212 8.26 14.05 -12.31
C LEU A 212 7.65 14.35 -10.94
N SER A 213 6.65 13.55 -10.55
CA SER A 213 6.13 13.56 -9.18
C SER A 213 7.20 13.06 -8.19
N PRO A 214 7.11 13.39 -6.88
CA PRO A 214 8.09 12.94 -5.88
C PRO A 214 8.30 11.42 -5.89
N GLN A 215 7.21 10.65 -6.05
CA GLN A 215 7.26 9.19 -6.10
C GLN A 215 7.96 8.68 -7.36
N ARG A 216 7.69 9.27 -8.53
CA ARG A 216 8.34 8.88 -9.79
C ARG A 216 9.82 9.27 -9.82
N LEU A 217 10.15 10.46 -9.31
CA LEU A 217 11.53 10.88 -9.14
C LEU A 217 12.28 9.91 -8.23
N LEU A 218 11.70 9.53 -7.09
CA LEU A 218 12.31 8.54 -6.19
C LEU A 218 12.47 7.18 -6.89
N SER A 219 11.44 6.68 -7.57
CA SER A 219 11.50 5.45 -8.36
C SER A 219 12.61 5.50 -9.41
N ARG A 220 12.81 6.65 -10.06
CA ARG A 220 13.85 6.87 -11.05
C ARG A 220 15.24 6.89 -10.43
N LEU A 221 15.42 7.58 -9.31
CA LEU A 221 16.67 7.61 -8.55
C LEU A 221 17.01 6.24 -7.92
N ILE A 222 16.02 5.41 -7.63
CA ILE A 222 16.22 4.01 -7.20
C ILE A 222 16.53 3.10 -8.40
N GLY A 223 16.21 3.52 -9.62
CA GLY A 223 16.39 2.74 -10.86
C GLY A 223 15.24 1.79 -11.18
N ILE A 224 14.08 1.93 -10.53
CA ILE A 224 12.90 1.05 -10.71
C ILE A 224 11.84 1.61 -11.68
N ASP A 225 12.03 2.83 -12.19
CA ASP A 225 11.04 3.51 -13.06
C ASP A 225 10.97 2.92 -14.48
N CYS A 226 11.93 2.07 -14.87
CA CYS A 226 12.00 1.47 -16.21
C CYS A 226 11.65 -0.02 -16.28
N SER A 227 11.45 -0.69 -15.15
CA SER A 227 11.18 -2.14 -15.15
C SER A 227 10.09 -2.48 -14.13
N PRO A 228 9.03 -3.22 -14.51
CA PRO A 228 8.02 -3.67 -13.57
C PRO A 228 8.65 -4.68 -12.60
N VAL A 229 9.14 -4.17 -11.46
CA VAL A 229 9.56 -5.01 -10.34
C VAL A 229 8.30 -5.62 -9.76
N GLN A 230 8.13 -6.93 -9.96
CA GLN A 230 7.05 -7.64 -9.27
C GLN A 230 7.53 -8.00 -7.88
N VAL A 231 6.69 -7.72 -6.88
CA VAL A 231 6.99 -7.98 -5.49
C VAL A 231 5.95 -8.95 -4.94
N LYS A 232 6.40 -10.04 -4.33
CA LYS A 232 5.54 -11.01 -3.66
C LYS A 232 5.94 -11.15 -2.20
N VAL A 233 5.01 -10.85 -1.31
CA VAL A 233 5.21 -11.01 0.13
C VAL A 233 4.55 -12.33 0.57
N ARG A 234 5.32 -13.21 1.20
CA ARG A 234 4.78 -14.45 1.81
C ARG A 234 5.22 -14.59 3.25
N ARG A 235 4.34 -15.18 4.08
CA ARG A 235 4.66 -15.53 5.46
C ARG A 235 5.01 -17.02 5.54
N GLY A 236 6.14 -17.33 6.14
CA GLY A 236 6.56 -18.70 6.43
C GLY A 236 5.59 -19.39 7.40
N LYS A 237 5.52 -20.72 7.34
CA LYS A 237 4.76 -21.50 8.32
C LYS A 237 5.43 -21.40 9.69
N LYS A 238 4.62 -21.32 10.75
CA LYS A 238 5.10 -21.47 12.13
C LYS A 238 5.73 -22.86 12.29
N LYS A 239 6.94 -22.92 12.85
CA LYS A 239 7.63 -24.16 13.21
C LYS A 239 8.07 -24.04 14.67
N ASN A 240 7.72 -25.02 15.50
CA ASN A 240 8.10 -25.11 16.92
C ASN A 240 7.85 -23.80 17.72
N GLY A 241 6.61 -23.28 17.69
CA GLY A 241 6.23 -22.10 18.48
C GLY A 241 6.77 -20.75 18.01
N ARG A 242 7.73 -20.72 17.06
CA ARG A 242 8.23 -19.47 16.46
C ARG A 242 7.35 -19.03 15.29
N SER A 243 7.00 -17.74 15.25
CA SER A 243 6.37 -17.07 14.11
C SER A 243 7.20 -17.34 12.84
N GLY A 244 6.56 -17.85 11.78
CA GLY A 244 7.25 -17.99 10.50
C GLY A 244 7.64 -16.63 9.93
N GLY A 245 8.84 -16.53 9.37
CA GLY A 245 9.41 -15.28 8.86
C GLY A 245 8.60 -14.66 7.72
N LEU A 246 8.75 -13.35 7.52
CA LEU A 246 8.23 -12.65 6.35
C LEU A 246 9.27 -12.76 5.22
N PHE A 247 8.85 -13.14 4.02
CA PHE A 247 9.70 -13.20 2.85
C PHE A 247 9.16 -12.24 1.80
N VAL A 248 10.04 -11.43 1.23
CA VAL A 248 9.75 -10.56 0.08
C VAL A 248 10.53 -11.12 -1.10
N GLU A 249 9.83 -11.55 -2.14
CA GLU A 249 10.42 -12.02 -3.40
C GLU A 249 10.32 -10.89 -4.42
N LEU A 250 11.48 -10.45 -4.93
CA LEU A 250 11.60 -9.43 -5.96
C LEU A 250 11.92 -10.11 -7.29
N TYR A 251 11.12 -9.84 -8.32
CA TYR A 251 11.34 -10.36 -9.66
C TYR A 251 11.90 -9.25 -10.54
N LEU A 252 13.15 -9.43 -10.94
CA LEU A 252 13.88 -8.51 -11.81
C LEU A 252 14.01 -9.13 -13.21
N ASP A 253 14.06 -8.28 -14.23
CA ASP A 253 14.16 -8.74 -15.61
C ASP A 253 15.59 -9.24 -15.89
N PRO A 254 15.81 -10.49 -16.31
CA PRO A 254 17.15 -10.99 -16.58
C PRO A 254 17.80 -10.34 -17.82
N SER A 255 17.03 -9.65 -18.66
CA SER A 255 17.56 -8.87 -19.80
C SER A 255 18.00 -7.46 -19.42
N ASP A 256 17.74 -7.04 -18.18
CA ASP A 256 18.13 -5.74 -17.66
C ASP A 256 19.56 -5.81 -17.08
N PRO A 257 20.55 -5.15 -17.71
CA PRO A 257 21.95 -5.21 -17.29
C PRO A 257 22.18 -4.57 -15.91
N GLU A 258 21.22 -3.77 -15.42
CA GLU A 258 21.28 -3.13 -14.10
C GLU A 258 20.53 -3.90 -13.00
N SER A 259 19.93 -5.05 -13.33
CA SER A 259 19.06 -5.80 -12.41
C SER A 259 19.75 -6.15 -11.09
N GLU A 260 20.98 -6.63 -11.11
CA GLU A 260 21.75 -6.98 -9.90
C GLU A 260 22.01 -5.77 -9.01
N SER A 261 22.47 -4.65 -9.58
CA SER A 261 22.68 -3.39 -8.85
C SER A 261 21.36 -2.83 -8.26
N ARG A 262 20.25 -2.98 -8.98
CA ARG A 262 18.91 -2.61 -8.49
C ARG A 262 18.48 -3.50 -7.32
N LEU A 263 18.77 -4.81 -7.36
CA LEU A 263 18.50 -5.72 -6.26
C LEU A 263 19.26 -5.33 -5.00
N GLU A 264 20.56 -5.06 -5.13
CA GLU A 264 21.42 -4.64 -4.03
C GLU A 264 20.92 -3.34 -3.41
N THR A 265 20.54 -2.37 -4.23
CA THR A 265 19.96 -1.10 -3.78
C THR A 265 18.66 -1.33 -2.99
N LEU A 266 17.74 -2.15 -3.51
CA LEU A 266 16.48 -2.47 -2.84
C LEU A 266 16.69 -3.19 -1.51
N VAL A 267 17.59 -4.16 -1.47
CA VAL A 267 17.96 -4.87 -0.24
C VAL A 267 18.59 -3.92 0.77
N GLY A 268 19.45 -3.00 0.32
CA GLY A 268 20.02 -1.94 1.13
C GLY A 268 18.95 -1.06 1.77
N LEU A 269 17.99 -0.57 0.97
CA LEU A 269 16.89 0.28 1.46
C LEU A 269 16.02 -0.44 2.49
N VAL A 270 15.67 -1.70 2.26
CA VAL A 270 14.89 -2.49 3.21
C VAL A 270 15.69 -2.73 4.51
N ASN A 271 17.01 -2.97 4.41
CA ASN A 271 17.87 -3.08 5.58
C ASN A 271 17.98 -1.77 6.36
N LEU A 272 17.98 -0.60 5.71
CA LEU A 272 17.99 0.69 6.40
C LEU A 272 16.67 0.93 7.15
N GLU A 273 15.53 0.66 6.53
CA GLU A 273 14.20 0.84 7.13
C GLU A 273 13.91 -0.12 8.27
N PHE A 274 14.28 -1.39 8.12
CA PHE A 274 13.94 -2.43 9.11
C PHE A 274 15.09 -2.79 10.05
N GLY A 275 16.34 -2.43 9.73
CA GLY A 275 17.53 -2.80 10.50
C GLY A 275 17.84 -1.88 11.67
N SER A 276 17.44 -0.60 11.62
CA SER A 276 17.93 0.41 12.57
C SER A 276 17.12 0.57 13.87
N GLY A 277 16.10 -0.26 14.13
CA GLY A 277 15.11 0.04 15.18
C GLY A 277 14.72 -1.07 16.16
N SER A 278 15.11 -2.33 15.97
CA SER A 278 14.52 -3.42 16.77
C SER A 278 15.57 -4.24 17.49
N LYS A 279 15.49 -4.26 18.84
CA LYS A 279 16.09 -5.27 19.72
C LYS A 279 15.47 -6.67 19.52
N VAL A 280 15.15 -7.03 18.28
CA VAL A 280 14.74 -8.36 17.85
C VAL A 280 15.79 -8.81 16.85
N GLY A 281 16.75 -9.61 17.35
CA GLY A 281 17.71 -10.42 16.60
C GLY A 281 18.03 -9.95 15.18
N SER A 282 19.09 -9.16 15.07
CA SER A 282 19.86 -8.89 13.85
C SER A 282 19.87 -10.10 12.91
N ALA A 283 19.05 -10.06 11.87
CA ALA A 283 19.31 -10.74 10.63
C ALA A 283 19.25 -9.65 9.57
N ALA A 284 20.42 -9.20 9.11
CA ALA A 284 20.50 -8.47 7.84
C ALA A 284 19.71 -9.30 6.81
N ILE A 285 18.83 -8.66 6.05
CA ILE A 285 18.16 -9.33 4.95
C ILE A 285 19.24 -9.66 3.94
N VAL A 286 19.68 -10.92 3.94
CA VAL A 286 20.66 -11.45 3.00
C VAL A 286 19.89 -11.93 1.77
N PRO A 287 20.29 -11.52 0.55
CA PRO A 287 19.77 -12.11 -0.67
C PRO A 287 19.94 -13.63 -0.61
N ARG A 288 18.84 -14.36 -0.73
CA ARG A 288 18.94 -15.82 -0.83
C ARG A 288 19.28 -16.14 -2.28
N ASP A 289 20.55 -16.40 -2.54
CA ASP A 289 21.05 -16.78 -3.85
C ASP A 289 20.58 -18.20 -4.20
N GLU A 290 19.33 -18.31 -4.68
CA GLU A 290 18.88 -19.51 -5.39
C GLU A 290 19.45 -19.42 -6.81
N ARG A 291 20.67 -19.94 -6.98
CA ARG A 291 21.35 -20.11 -8.28
C ARG A 291 20.35 -20.39 -9.39
N LEU A 292 20.26 -19.45 -10.33
CA LEU A 292 19.76 -19.60 -11.70
C LEU A 292 18.66 -20.66 -11.84
N ARG A 293 17.41 -20.25 -11.64
CA ARG A 293 16.29 -20.85 -12.36
C ARG A 293 15.76 -19.86 -13.40
N PRO A 294 16.51 -19.60 -14.49
CA PRO A 294 16.06 -18.72 -15.58
C PRO A 294 14.73 -19.17 -16.22
N TYR A 295 14.25 -20.38 -15.91
CA TYR A 295 12.95 -20.90 -16.34
C TYR A 295 11.75 -20.56 -15.42
N LEU A 296 11.96 -20.00 -14.22
CA LEU A 296 10.86 -19.71 -13.26
C LEU A 296 10.37 -18.26 -13.26
N ALA A 297 11.23 -17.27 -13.53
CA ALA A 297 10.83 -15.86 -13.56
C ALA A 297 9.86 -15.53 -14.70
N GLN A 298 10.00 -16.20 -15.85
CA GLN A 298 9.06 -16.08 -16.98
C GLN A 298 7.74 -16.84 -16.73
N LYS A 299 7.80 -17.93 -15.94
CA LYS A 299 6.63 -18.72 -15.54
C LYS A 299 5.80 -18.01 -14.45
N GLN A 300 6.45 -17.30 -13.53
CA GLN A 300 5.81 -16.65 -12.38
C GLN A 300 5.03 -15.38 -12.69
N ARG A 301 5.38 -14.64 -13.76
CA ARG A 301 4.54 -13.53 -14.27
C ARG A 301 3.19 -14.03 -14.81
N LEU A 302 3.08 -15.33 -15.13
CA LEU A 302 1.92 -16.05 -15.64
C LEU A 302 1.50 -17.21 -14.69
N ASP A 303 1.69 -17.11 -13.38
CA ASP A 303 1.48 -18.28 -12.51
C ASP A 303 -0.01 -18.57 -12.20
N ARG A 304 -0.92 -17.58 -12.34
CA ARG A 304 -2.35 -17.78 -12.07
C ARG A 304 -3.25 -16.94 -12.99
N PRO A 305 -4.25 -17.55 -13.64
CA PRO A 305 -5.24 -16.81 -14.40
C PRO A 305 -5.96 -15.79 -13.50
N ALA A 306 -6.06 -14.54 -13.95
CA ALA A 306 -6.75 -13.46 -13.27
C ALA A 306 -7.89 -12.92 -14.14
N PRO A 307 -8.98 -12.37 -13.56
CA PRO A 307 -10.04 -11.73 -14.35
C PRO A 307 -9.51 -10.60 -15.23
N LEU A 308 -10.17 -10.31 -16.35
CA LEU A 308 -9.75 -9.32 -17.35
C LEU A 308 -9.45 -7.96 -16.70
N SER A 309 -10.30 -7.54 -15.76
CA SER A 309 -10.17 -6.26 -15.05
C SER A 309 -8.89 -6.10 -14.23
N ARG A 310 -8.26 -7.21 -13.82
CA ARG A 310 -7.03 -7.26 -13.02
C ARG A 310 -5.86 -7.91 -13.75
N LEU A 311 -6.04 -8.25 -15.02
CA LEU A 311 -5.01 -8.93 -15.81
C LEU A 311 -3.92 -7.94 -16.21
N SER A 312 -2.71 -8.13 -15.69
CA SER A 312 -1.51 -7.44 -16.16
C SER A 312 -0.83 -8.30 -17.21
N VAL A 313 -0.79 -7.80 -18.45
CA VAL A 313 -0.23 -8.54 -19.60
C VAL A 313 1.20 -8.05 -19.84
N PRO A 314 2.20 -8.94 -19.94
CA PRO A 314 3.55 -8.55 -20.33
C PRO A 314 3.56 -7.86 -21.70
N PRO A 315 4.41 -6.83 -21.94
CA PRO A 315 4.39 -6.08 -23.20
C PRO A 315 4.51 -6.96 -24.46
N HIS A 316 5.31 -8.01 -24.42
CA HIS A 316 5.51 -8.96 -25.53
C HIS A 316 4.30 -9.89 -25.79
N LEU A 317 3.35 -9.97 -24.87
CA LEU A 317 2.09 -10.70 -25.03
C LEU A 317 0.87 -9.77 -25.08
N SER A 318 1.09 -8.47 -25.17
CA SER A 318 0.01 -7.47 -25.20
C SER A 318 -0.86 -7.59 -26.46
N GLY A 319 -0.29 -8.08 -27.56
CA GLY A 319 -0.94 -8.13 -28.87
C GLY A 319 -0.76 -6.85 -29.69
N SER A 320 -0.03 -5.86 -29.19
CA SER A 320 0.28 -4.65 -29.98
C SER A 320 1.03 -4.96 -31.28
N ALA A 321 1.87 -6.01 -31.27
CA ALA A 321 2.60 -6.53 -32.43
C ALA A 321 2.15 -7.94 -32.85
N GLY A 322 0.88 -8.31 -32.61
CA GLY A 322 0.37 -9.64 -32.95
C GLY A 322 0.36 -9.93 -34.46
N THR A 323 0.58 -11.18 -34.85
CA THR A 323 0.71 -11.58 -36.26
C THR A 323 -0.57 -11.45 -37.08
N ASN A 324 -1.74 -11.40 -36.45
CA ASN A 324 -3.05 -11.21 -37.08
C ASN A 324 -3.61 -9.79 -36.87
N ARG A 325 -2.78 -8.81 -36.45
CA ARG A 325 -3.19 -7.40 -36.32
C ARG A 325 -3.31 -6.75 -37.69
N ASP A 326 -4.35 -5.96 -37.88
CA ASP A 326 -4.43 -5.06 -39.05
C ASP A 326 -3.56 -3.83 -38.77
N THR A 327 -2.47 -3.70 -39.51
CA THR A 327 -1.48 -2.61 -39.37
C THR A 327 -1.75 -1.44 -40.32
N ALA A 328 -2.73 -1.57 -41.24
CA ALA A 328 -2.97 -0.57 -42.28
C ALA A 328 -3.80 0.60 -41.77
N MET A 329 -4.81 0.34 -40.94
CA MET A 329 -5.66 1.36 -40.31
C MET A 329 -6.04 0.95 -38.88
N PRO A 330 -5.11 1.03 -37.92
CA PRO A 330 -5.40 0.59 -36.56
C PRO A 330 -6.45 1.50 -35.89
N PRO A 331 -7.40 0.92 -35.14
CA PRO A 331 -8.41 1.69 -34.40
C PRO A 331 -7.76 2.59 -33.34
N VAL A 332 -8.17 3.86 -33.31
CA VAL A 332 -7.64 4.87 -32.39
C VAL A 332 -7.93 4.49 -30.94
N GLY A 333 -6.87 4.42 -30.12
CA GLY A 333 -6.96 4.13 -28.68
C GLY A 333 -7.16 2.65 -28.34
N ILE A 334 -7.00 1.74 -29.31
CA ILE A 334 -7.07 0.28 -29.10
C ILE A 334 -5.74 -0.35 -29.56
N ASP A 335 -4.74 -0.20 -28.70
CA ASP A 335 -3.36 -0.54 -29.02
C ASP A 335 -3.00 -2.01 -28.69
N ASP A 336 -3.78 -2.67 -27.84
CA ASP A 336 -3.53 -4.03 -27.35
C ASP A 336 -4.79 -4.91 -27.30
N ASP A 337 -4.61 -6.22 -27.12
CA ASP A 337 -5.69 -7.22 -27.16
C ASP A 337 -6.72 -6.99 -26.05
N ARG A 338 -6.26 -6.55 -24.88
CA ARG A 338 -7.12 -6.32 -23.72
C ARG A 338 -8.05 -5.14 -23.99
N ALA A 339 -7.53 -4.02 -24.49
CA ALA A 339 -8.30 -2.85 -24.86
C ALA A 339 -9.36 -3.20 -25.93
N ALA A 340 -9.02 -4.06 -26.89
CA ALA A 340 -9.95 -4.50 -27.93
C ALA A 340 -11.14 -5.28 -27.35
N LEU A 341 -10.87 -6.22 -26.45
CA LEU A 341 -11.92 -7.00 -25.78
C LEU A 341 -12.76 -6.12 -24.84
N GLU A 342 -12.14 -5.22 -24.07
CA GLU A 342 -12.86 -4.29 -23.20
C GLU A 342 -13.76 -3.35 -24.00
N ARG A 343 -13.28 -2.83 -25.13
CA ARG A 343 -14.09 -2.02 -26.05
C ARG A 343 -15.26 -2.80 -26.62
N TRP A 344 -15.05 -4.02 -27.09
CA TRP A 344 -16.13 -4.85 -27.62
C TRP A 344 -17.16 -5.20 -26.55
N LEU A 345 -16.72 -5.52 -25.33
CA LEU A 345 -17.62 -5.77 -24.19
C LEU A 345 -18.41 -4.54 -23.75
N SER A 346 -17.92 -3.32 -24.02
CA SER A 346 -18.61 -2.08 -23.66
C SER A 346 -19.89 -1.83 -24.46
N GLU A 347 -20.07 -2.50 -25.61
CA GLU A 347 -21.23 -2.33 -26.50
C GLU A 347 -22.49 -3.02 -25.99
N TYR A 348 -22.35 -3.91 -25.00
CA TYR A 348 -23.46 -4.65 -24.42
C TYR A 348 -23.95 -3.99 -23.12
N THR A 349 -25.19 -3.49 -23.16
CA THR A 349 -25.84 -2.82 -22.02
C THR A 349 -26.36 -3.80 -20.97
N SER A 350 -26.82 -4.99 -21.39
CA SER A 350 -27.33 -6.02 -20.48
C SER A 350 -26.20 -6.64 -19.64
N PRO A 351 -26.24 -6.53 -18.28
CA PRO A 351 -25.21 -7.10 -17.42
C PRO A 351 -25.10 -8.62 -17.54
N ALA A 352 -26.21 -9.33 -17.80
CA ALA A 352 -26.22 -10.78 -17.93
C ALA A 352 -25.48 -11.24 -19.20
N THR A 353 -25.76 -10.59 -20.33
CA THR A 353 -25.11 -10.87 -21.62
C THR A 353 -23.64 -10.51 -21.56
N LYS A 354 -23.30 -9.32 -21.05
CA LYS A 354 -21.91 -8.87 -20.90
C LYS A 354 -21.09 -9.82 -20.04
N ASN A 355 -21.62 -10.27 -18.89
CA ASN A 355 -20.94 -11.23 -18.03
C ASN A 355 -20.73 -12.59 -18.71
N ARG A 356 -21.71 -13.06 -19.49
CA ARG A 356 -21.57 -14.32 -20.23
C ARG A 356 -20.45 -14.20 -21.26
N TYR A 357 -20.41 -13.11 -22.02
CA TYR A 357 -19.40 -12.91 -23.06
C TYR A 357 -18.01 -12.71 -22.46
N GLN A 358 -17.92 -11.91 -21.39
CA GLN A 358 -16.68 -11.70 -20.66
C GLN A 358 -16.09 -13.03 -20.16
N ASN A 359 -16.90 -13.95 -19.64
CA ASN A 359 -16.40 -15.24 -19.17
C ASN A 359 -15.75 -16.07 -20.28
N GLU A 360 -16.35 -16.10 -21.48
CA GLU A 360 -15.81 -16.89 -22.60
C GLU A 360 -14.55 -16.25 -23.18
N LEU A 361 -14.52 -14.92 -23.28
CA LEU A 361 -13.35 -14.18 -23.75
C LEU A 361 -12.20 -14.23 -22.74
N GLU A 362 -12.49 -14.15 -21.44
CA GLU A 362 -11.49 -14.31 -20.38
C GLU A 362 -10.84 -15.70 -20.44
N ARG A 363 -11.63 -16.77 -20.57
CA ARG A 363 -11.08 -18.12 -20.71
C ARG A 363 -10.12 -18.23 -21.88
N LEU A 364 -10.51 -17.68 -23.05
CA LEU A 364 -9.69 -17.74 -24.25
C LEU A 364 -8.42 -16.91 -24.11
N LEU A 365 -8.54 -15.65 -23.68
CA LEU A 365 -7.40 -14.76 -23.47
C LEU A 365 -6.40 -15.37 -22.48
N LEU A 366 -6.90 -15.87 -21.36
CA LEU A 366 -6.05 -16.50 -20.35
C LEU A 366 -5.38 -17.75 -20.92
N TRP A 367 -6.09 -18.60 -21.66
CA TRP A 367 -5.48 -19.76 -22.31
C TRP A 367 -4.36 -19.36 -23.29
N ALA A 368 -4.60 -18.36 -24.13
CA ALA A 368 -3.61 -17.86 -25.09
C ALA A 368 -2.32 -17.40 -24.37
N LEU A 369 -2.47 -16.58 -23.34
CA LEU A 369 -1.36 -16.01 -22.60
C LEU A 369 -0.62 -17.04 -21.74
N PHE A 370 -1.35 -17.87 -20.99
CA PHE A 370 -0.79 -18.73 -19.95
C PHE A 370 -0.44 -20.15 -20.43
N ALA A 371 -1.22 -20.71 -21.36
CA ALA A 371 -0.98 -22.05 -21.89
C ALA A 371 -0.15 -22.04 -23.17
N LYS A 372 -0.37 -21.05 -24.05
CA LYS A 372 0.32 -20.96 -25.35
C LYS A 372 1.48 -19.96 -25.36
N GLY A 373 1.51 -19.00 -24.43
CA GLY A 373 2.51 -17.93 -24.45
C GLY A 373 2.39 -17.05 -25.69
N LYS A 374 1.16 -16.88 -26.21
CA LYS A 374 0.87 -16.07 -27.40
C LYS A 374 -0.11 -14.94 -27.02
N PRO A 375 0.04 -13.74 -27.60
CA PRO A 375 -1.04 -12.76 -27.57
C PRO A 375 -2.27 -13.33 -28.30
N LEU A 376 -3.46 -12.84 -27.95
CA LEU A 376 -4.73 -13.25 -28.55
C LEU A 376 -4.73 -12.98 -30.06
N SER A 377 -4.17 -11.85 -30.47
CA SER A 377 -3.97 -11.48 -31.88
C SER A 377 -2.89 -12.28 -32.61
N SER A 378 -2.32 -13.32 -32.01
CA SER A 378 -1.44 -14.29 -32.70
C SER A 378 -1.94 -15.74 -32.63
N ILE A 379 -3.19 -15.95 -32.20
CA ILE A 379 -3.86 -17.26 -32.30
C ILE A 379 -4.09 -17.59 -33.77
N ASP A 380 -3.66 -18.79 -34.17
CA ASP A 380 -3.93 -19.36 -35.48
C ASP A 380 -5.10 -20.38 -35.44
N VAL A 381 -5.43 -20.95 -36.60
CA VAL A 381 -6.54 -21.93 -36.72
C VAL A 381 -6.27 -23.22 -35.93
N ASN A 382 -5.00 -23.63 -35.80
CA ASN A 382 -4.64 -24.84 -35.05
C ASN A 382 -4.83 -24.59 -33.55
N ASP A 383 -4.39 -23.44 -33.06
CA ASP A 383 -4.61 -23.01 -31.69
C ASP A 383 -6.11 -22.88 -31.39
N ALA A 384 -6.89 -22.29 -32.30
CA ALA A 384 -8.34 -22.17 -32.15
C ALA A 384 -9.02 -23.55 -32.03
N ASN A 385 -8.59 -24.53 -32.85
CA ASN A 385 -9.08 -25.91 -32.78
C ASN A 385 -8.64 -26.61 -31.48
N GLU A 386 -7.39 -26.43 -31.05
CA GLU A 386 -6.84 -26.98 -29.81
C GLU A 386 -7.62 -26.46 -28.59
N TYR A 387 -7.89 -25.16 -28.53
CA TYR A 387 -8.66 -24.55 -27.45
C TYR A 387 -10.06 -25.17 -27.34
N ILE A 388 -10.80 -25.20 -28.46
CA ILE A 388 -12.20 -25.63 -28.47
C ILE A 388 -12.35 -27.15 -28.33
N ASN A 389 -11.46 -27.95 -28.91
CA ASN A 389 -11.65 -29.40 -28.99
C ASN A 389 -10.72 -30.22 -28.10
N ARG A 390 -9.78 -29.60 -27.38
CA ARG A 390 -8.91 -30.30 -26.42
C ARG A 390 -8.90 -29.60 -25.07
N PHE A 391 -8.47 -28.34 -25.03
CA PHE A 391 -8.22 -27.67 -23.75
C PHE A 391 -9.49 -27.45 -22.94
N THR A 392 -10.59 -27.02 -23.57
CA THR A 392 -11.86 -26.78 -22.85
C THR A 392 -12.55 -28.07 -22.39
N LEU A 393 -12.19 -29.23 -22.96
CA LEU A 393 -12.63 -30.56 -22.50
C LEU A 393 -11.87 -31.02 -21.26
N ASP A 394 -10.59 -30.70 -21.17
CA ASP A 394 -9.77 -31.03 -20.00
C ASP A 394 -8.77 -29.91 -19.68
N PRO A 395 -9.18 -28.86 -18.95
CA PRO A 395 -8.31 -27.73 -18.66
C PRO A 395 -7.20 -28.10 -17.67
N GLN A 396 -6.00 -28.40 -18.18
CA GLN A 396 -4.84 -28.81 -17.38
C GLN A 396 -3.74 -27.73 -17.26
N PRO A 397 -3.06 -27.64 -16.10
CA PRO A 397 -3.31 -28.40 -14.88
C PRO A 397 -4.57 -27.90 -14.14
N SER A 398 -5.42 -28.83 -13.68
CA SER A 398 -6.71 -28.50 -13.05
C SER A 398 -6.59 -27.52 -11.87
N SER A 399 -5.49 -27.56 -11.11
CA SER A 399 -5.21 -26.63 -10.00
C SER A 399 -5.07 -25.15 -10.42
N VAL A 400 -4.80 -24.89 -11.70
CA VAL A 400 -4.59 -23.56 -12.30
C VAL A 400 -5.80 -23.09 -13.09
N TRP A 401 -6.63 -24.00 -13.60
CA TRP A 401 -7.73 -23.66 -14.51
C TRP A 401 -9.12 -23.92 -13.96
N VAL A 402 -9.26 -24.86 -13.03
CA VAL A 402 -10.55 -25.34 -12.53
C VAL A 402 -10.75 -24.95 -11.06
N MET A 403 -11.84 -24.23 -10.77
CA MET A 403 -12.17 -23.80 -9.41
C MET A 403 -12.80 -24.93 -8.59
N ARG A 404 -12.44 -25.00 -7.31
CA ARG A 404 -13.11 -25.86 -6.32
C ARG A 404 -14.27 -25.08 -5.68
N GLY A 405 -15.50 -25.35 -6.14
CA GLY A 405 -16.72 -24.66 -5.68
C GLY A 405 -16.86 -23.25 -6.23
N ARG A 406 -17.96 -22.55 -5.87
CA ARG A 406 -18.22 -21.17 -6.32
C ARG A 406 -17.31 -20.19 -5.57
N ARG A 407 -16.66 -19.29 -6.30
CA ARG A 407 -15.73 -18.27 -5.79
C ARG A 407 -16.01 -16.94 -6.48
N SER A 408 -15.90 -15.84 -5.75
CA SER A 408 -15.95 -14.50 -6.34
C SER A 408 -14.72 -14.27 -7.24
N ARG A 409 -14.86 -13.41 -8.25
CA ARG A 409 -13.74 -12.99 -9.11
C ARG A 409 -12.64 -12.29 -8.31
N ASP A 410 -12.97 -11.68 -7.18
CA ASP A 410 -12.04 -10.97 -6.29
C ASP A 410 -11.18 -11.89 -5.42
N GLU A 411 -11.53 -13.17 -5.35
CA GLU A 411 -10.82 -14.11 -4.51
C GLU A 411 -9.53 -14.63 -5.19
N PRO A 412 -8.40 -14.75 -4.46
CA PRO A 412 -7.16 -15.33 -4.98
C PRO A 412 -7.27 -16.79 -5.46
N THR A 413 -8.35 -17.47 -5.09
CA THR A 413 -8.64 -18.86 -5.47
C THR A 413 -9.56 -18.97 -6.68
N TRP A 414 -9.96 -17.84 -7.29
CA TRP A 414 -10.75 -17.83 -8.51
C TRP A 414 -10.03 -18.51 -9.68
N ARG A 415 -10.79 -19.16 -10.55
CA ARG A 415 -10.31 -19.84 -11.75
C ARG A 415 -11.34 -19.70 -12.88
N PRO A 416 -10.92 -19.71 -14.15
CA PRO A 416 -11.81 -19.42 -15.28
C PRO A 416 -12.77 -20.58 -15.65
N PHE A 417 -12.47 -21.83 -15.26
CA PHE A 417 -13.34 -22.99 -15.47
C PHE A 417 -13.93 -23.51 -14.15
N ARG A 418 -15.17 -24.02 -14.23
CA ARG A 418 -15.82 -24.78 -13.14
C ARG A 418 -15.67 -26.30 -13.29
N GLY A 419 -15.09 -26.73 -14.40
CA GLY A 419 -14.92 -28.10 -14.83
C GLY A 419 -14.78 -28.14 -16.36
N PRO A 420 -14.63 -29.34 -16.94
CA PRO A 420 -14.79 -29.60 -18.37
C PRO A 420 -16.04 -28.94 -18.96
N LEU A 421 -15.94 -28.36 -20.14
CA LEU A 421 -17.10 -27.83 -20.86
C LEU A 421 -17.81 -28.94 -21.63
N SER A 422 -19.13 -29.03 -21.46
CA SER A 422 -20.01 -29.89 -22.28
C SER A 422 -20.03 -29.45 -23.75
N ASP A 423 -20.45 -30.33 -24.66
CA ASP A 423 -20.53 -30.05 -26.09
C ASP A 423 -21.36 -28.78 -26.37
N GLU A 424 -22.50 -28.65 -25.71
CA GLU A 424 -23.36 -27.46 -25.80
C GLU A 424 -22.66 -26.19 -25.27
N SER A 425 -21.91 -26.29 -24.17
CA SER A 425 -21.16 -25.16 -23.62
C SER A 425 -20.02 -24.73 -24.54
N ARG A 426 -19.33 -25.69 -25.18
CA ARG A 426 -18.29 -25.42 -26.17
C ARG A 426 -18.86 -24.79 -27.44
N GLN A 427 -20.04 -25.22 -27.90
CA GLN A 427 -20.73 -24.59 -29.03
C GLN A 427 -21.09 -23.12 -28.73
N LYS A 428 -21.61 -22.85 -27.53
CA LYS A 428 -21.91 -21.47 -27.08
C LYS A 428 -20.64 -20.63 -26.98
N ALA A 429 -19.57 -21.16 -26.41
CA ALA A 429 -18.28 -20.47 -26.32
C ALA A 429 -17.72 -20.16 -27.72
N LEU A 430 -17.73 -21.13 -28.62
CA LEU A 430 -17.30 -20.96 -30.01
C LEU A 430 -18.12 -19.89 -30.74
N HIS A 431 -19.44 -19.88 -30.56
CA HIS A 431 -20.32 -18.87 -31.16
C HIS A 431 -19.96 -17.46 -30.69
N ILE A 432 -19.75 -17.27 -29.38
CA ILE A 432 -19.38 -15.96 -28.80
C ILE A 432 -18.01 -15.51 -29.31
N VAL A 433 -17.03 -16.41 -29.33
CA VAL A 433 -15.67 -16.10 -29.82
C VAL A 433 -15.68 -15.76 -31.31
N LYS A 434 -16.39 -16.54 -32.15
CA LYS A 434 -16.57 -16.24 -33.58
C LYS A 434 -17.15 -14.85 -33.80
N LYS A 435 -18.21 -14.52 -33.04
CA LYS A 435 -18.85 -13.20 -33.10
C LYS A 435 -17.84 -12.09 -32.77
N CYS A 436 -17.16 -12.20 -31.64
CA CYS A 436 -16.17 -11.21 -31.20
C CYS A 436 -15.06 -11.00 -32.24
N PHE A 437 -14.47 -12.07 -32.76
CA PHE A 437 -13.40 -11.95 -33.76
C PHE A 437 -13.89 -11.34 -35.09
N ASN A 438 -15.12 -11.63 -35.52
CA ASN A 438 -15.70 -10.99 -36.70
C ASN A 438 -15.90 -9.49 -36.49
N ASP A 439 -16.38 -9.08 -35.31
CA ASP A 439 -16.56 -7.67 -34.98
C ASP A 439 -15.19 -6.95 -34.89
N LEU A 440 -14.17 -7.60 -34.31
CA LEU A 440 -12.79 -7.06 -34.27
C LEU A 440 -12.18 -6.89 -35.68
N ILE A 441 -12.54 -7.74 -36.65
CA ILE A 441 -12.16 -7.53 -38.06
C ILE A 441 -12.91 -6.35 -38.66
N ALA A 442 -14.22 -6.24 -38.39
CA ALA A 442 -15.02 -5.10 -38.85
C ALA A 442 -14.46 -3.76 -38.32
N HIS A 443 -13.93 -3.75 -37.10
CA HIS A 443 -13.25 -2.61 -36.48
C HIS A 443 -11.78 -2.44 -36.88
N ARG A 444 -11.27 -3.24 -37.83
CA ARG A 444 -9.87 -3.17 -38.30
C ARG A 444 -8.85 -3.41 -37.18
N TYR A 445 -9.23 -4.17 -36.16
CA TYR A 445 -8.31 -4.61 -35.11
C TYR A 445 -7.55 -5.88 -35.53
N LEU A 446 -8.25 -6.84 -36.16
CA LEU A 446 -7.69 -8.09 -36.70
C LEU A 446 -7.86 -8.18 -38.22
N VAL A 447 -7.05 -9.00 -38.88
CA VAL A 447 -7.14 -9.27 -40.32
C VAL A 447 -8.04 -10.47 -40.64
N ALA A 448 -7.96 -11.55 -39.85
CA ALA A 448 -8.70 -12.78 -40.09
C ALA A 448 -9.29 -13.39 -38.81
N ASN A 449 -10.30 -14.25 -38.96
CA ASN A 449 -10.92 -14.96 -37.84
C ASN A 449 -10.40 -16.41 -37.79
N PRO A 450 -9.48 -16.77 -36.88
CA PRO A 450 -8.95 -18.14 -36.77
C PRO A 450 -10.01 -19.16 -36.35
N PHE A 451 -11.12 -18.71 -35.76
CA PHE A 451 -12.22 -19.58 -35.34
C PHE A 451 -13.21 -19.90 -36.46
N GLN A 452 -13.18 -19.18 -37.59
CA GLN A 452 -14.25 -19.19 -38.62
C GLN A 452 -14.70 -20.61 -39.00
N ASN A 453 -13.73 -21.49 -39.27
CA ASN A 453 -13.97 -22.86 -39.74
C ASN A 453 -13.87 -23.93 -38.64
N VAL A 454 -13.61 -23.53 -37.39
CA VAL A 454 -13.59 -24.46 -36.25
C VAL A 454 -15.00 -24.97 -35.97
N LYS A 455 -15.11 -26.26 -35.67
CA LYS A 455 -16.34 -26.98 -35.29
C LYS A 455 -16.11 -27.73 -33.98
N VAL A 456 -17.15 -27.94 -33.18
CA VAL A 456 -17.07 -28.74 -31.95
C VAL A 456 -17.15 -30.22 -32.30
N ASN A 457 -16.10 -30.97 -31.98
CA ASN A 457 -16.10 -32.42 -32.08
C ASN A 457 -16.97 -32.98 -30.96
N HIS A 458 -17.95 -33.82 -31.33
CA HIS A 458 -18.80 -34.50 -30.36
C HIS A 458 -18.04 -35.71 -29.82
N GLN A 459 -17.98 -35.87 -28.51
CA GLN A 459 -17.48 -37.12 -27.94
C GLN A 459 -18.60 -38.17 -28.02
N PRO A 460 -18.33 -39.41 -28.46
CA PRO A 460 -19.28 -40.49 -28.27
C PRO A 460 -19.52 -40.64 -26.75
N GLY A 461 -20.75 -40.40 -26.32
CA GLY A 461 -21.07 -40.29 -24.90
C GLY A 461 -20.74 -41.58 -24.15
N ILE A 462 -20.02 -41.46 -23.03
CA ILE A 462 -20.10 -42.47 -21.98
C ILE A 462 -21.52 -42.37 -21.42
N ARG A 463 -22.40 -43.29 -21.87
CA ARG A 463 -23.67 -43.56 -21.22
C ARG A 463 -23.32 -43.99 -19.79
N LEU A 464 -23.54 -43.11 -18.81
CA LEU A 464 -23.70 -43.56 -17.44
C LEU A 464 -25.05 -44.29 -17.43
N GLU A 465 -25.02 -45.61 -17.58
CA GLU A 465 -26.15 -46.45 -17.22
C GLU A 465 -26.39 -46.25 -15.73
N ASN A 466 -27.40 -45.43 -15.43
CA ASN A 466 -28.00 -45.40 -14.11
C ASN A 466 -28.80 -46.71 -13.98
N GLU A 467 -28.16 -47.77 -13.46
CA GLU A 467 -28.89 -48.82 -12.76
C GLU A 467 -29.53 -48.19 -11.51
N TYR A 468 -30.73 -47.64 -11.70
CA TYR A 468 -31.68 -47.52 -10.61
C TYR A 468 -32.16 -48.94 -10.32
N THR A 469 -31.73 -49.50 -9.19
CA THR A 469 -32.42 -50.62 -8.55
C THR A 469 -33.84 -50.15 -8.23
N GLU A 470 -34.80 -50.42 -9.11
CA GLU A 470 -36.22 -50.32 -8.81
C GLU A 470 -36.54 -51.36 -7.73
N LEU A 471 -36.94 -50.84 -6.57
CA LEU A 471 -37.73 -51.55 -5.59
C LEU A 471 -39.04 -51.97 -6.28
N HIS A 472 -39.15 -53.25 -6.61
CA HIS A 472 -40.44 -53.87 -6.83
C HIS A 472 -41.21 -53.88 -5.51
N GLU A 473 -42.10 -52.90 -5.34
CA GLU A 473 -43.41 -53.19 -4.76
C GLU A 473 -44.30 -53.63 -5.91
N ASP A 474 -44.74 -54.89 -5.91
CA ASP A 474 -46.14 -55.11 -6.23
C ASP A 474 -46.70 -56.39 -5.58
N SER A 475 -47.96 -56.24 -5.15
CA SER A 475 -48.99 -57.27 -4.94
C SER A 475 -49.01 -58.06 -3.63
N GLY A 476 -49.90 -57.62 -2.74
CA GLY A 476 -50.63 -58.54 -1.87
C GLY A 476 -51.73 -59.27 -2.65
N ALA A 477 -51.73 -60.61 -2.53
CA ALA A 477 -52.89 -61.50 -2.44
C ALA A 477 -52.39 -62.89 -2.03
#